data_AF-A0A550H8J1-F1
#
_entry.id   AF-A0A550H8J1-F1
#
_cell.length_a   1.000
_cell.length_b   1.000
_cell.length_c   1.000
_cell.angle_alpha   90.00
_cell.angle_beta   90.00
_cell.angle_gamma   90.00
#
_symmetry.space_group_name_H-M   'P 1'
#
loop_
_entity.id
_entity.type
_entity.pdbx_description
1 polymer ?
#
loop_
_entity_poly.entity_id
_entity_poly.type
_entity_poly.pdbx_seq_one_letter_code
_entity_poly.pdbx_strand_id
1 'polypeptide(L)' 'ARKSCSICDDFSSELADISVGGLGLDGWTFTIIRTEKGEELFSSAEKAGYLRTKTLEEGAFAFKLLTKLSRRKRGTTAPL' A
#
# COMPACT_ATOMS: atom_id res chain seq x y z
N ALA A 1 -17.17 -12.36 -1.24
CA ALA A 1 -16.74 -11.14 -1.94
C ALA A 1 -17.82 -10.71 -2.92
N ARG A 2 -18.02 -9.40 -3.16
CA ARG A 2 -18.95 -8.94 -4.21
C ARG A 2 -18.43 -9.38 -5.57
N LYS A 3 -19.31 -9.81 -6.48
CA LYS A 3 -18.91 -10.26 -7.83
C LYS A 3 -18.11 -9.18 -8.58
N SER A 4 -18.51 -7.91 -8.46
CA SER A 4 -17.77 -6.78 -9.07
C SER A 4 -16.33 -6.63 -8.56
N CYS A 5 -15.97 -7.17 -7.39
CA CYS A 5 -14.60 -7.11 -6.93
C CYS A 5 -13.68 -8.09 -7.68
N SER A 6 -14.20 -9.10 -8.37
CA SER A 6 -13.38 -10.07 -9.10
C SER A 6 -12.75 -9.49 -10.37
N ILE A 7 -13.25 -8.37 -10.89
CA ILE A 7 -12.67 -7.71 -12.08
C ILE A 7 -11.57 -6.69 -11.73
N CYS A 8 -11.52 -6.23 -10.49
CA CYS A 8 -10.48 -5.29 -10.04
C CYS A 8 -9.14 -6.02 -9.91
N ASP A 9 -8.08 -5.49 -10.51
CA ASP A 9 -6.71 -6.04 -10.51
C ASP A 9 -5.76 -5.30 -9.55
N ASP A 10 -6.18 -4.13 -9.05
CA ASP A 10 -5.43 -3.35 -8.08
C ASP A 10 -5.65 -3.88 -6.65
N PHE A 11 -4.55 -4.19 -5.97
CA PHE A 11 -4.54 -4.61 -4.57
C PHE A 11 -4.11 -3.48 -3.62
N SER A 12 -3.29 -2.54 -4.09
CA SER A 12 -2.52 -1.63 -3.24
C SER A 12 -2.81 -0.16 -3.48
N SER A 13 -3.91 0.15 -4.17
CA SER A 13 -4.31 1.51 -4.54
C SER A 13 -3.20 2.21 -5.31
N GLU A 14 -2.79 1.63 -6.42
CA GLU A 14 -1.57 1.98 -7.17
C GLU A 14 -1.60 3.39 -7.78
N LEU A 15 -2.78 4.00 -7.88
CA LEU A 15 -3.00 5.33 -8.43
C LEU A 15 -3.18 6.44 -7.37
N ALA A 16 -3.04 6.13 -6.09
CA ALA A 16 -3.15 7.13 -5.02
C ALA A 16 -1.85 7.94 -4.86
N ASP A 17 -1.93 9.16 -4.30
CA ASP A 17 -0.74 9.90 -3.87
C ASP A 17 0.00 9.14 -2.73
N ILE A 18 -0.77 8.61 -1.79
CA ILE A 18 -0.33 7.81 -0.64
C ILE A 18 -1.28 6.61 -0.50
N SER A 19 -0.73 5.40 -0.40
CA SER A 19 -1.49 4.17 -0.11
C SER A 19 -1.20 3.69 1.30
N VAL A 20 -2.23 3.30 2.05
CA VAL A 20 -2.12 2.83 3.44
C VAL A 20 -2.86 1.52 3.67
N GLY A 21 -2.31 0.64 4.51
CA GLY A 21 -2.97 -0.60 4.90
C GLY A 21 -2.30 -1.31 6.07
N GLY A 22 -3.03 -2.21 6.76
CA GLY A 22 -2.52 -2.95 7.92
C GLY A 22 -1.76 -4.24 7.59
N LEU A 23 -1.20 -4.36 6.38
CA LEU A 23 -0.66 -5.64 5.90
C LEU A 23 0.71 -5.95 6.51
N GLY A 24 0.81 -7.05 7.26
CA GLY A 24 2.08 -7.66 7.63
C GLY A 24 2.91 -6.89 8.67
N LEU A 25 2.32 -5.87 9.30
CA LEU A 25 2.95 -5.07 10.34
C LEU A 25 2.03 -5.03 11.57
N ASP A 26 2.57 -5.27 12.75
CA ASP A 26 1.83 -5.24 14.01
C ASP A 26 1.90 -3.85 14.63
N GLY A 27 0.75 -3.24 14.93
CA GLY A 27 0.66 -1.90 15.51
C GLY A 27 1.14 -0.75 14.59
N TRP A 28 1.44 -1.04 13.32
CA TRP A 28 1.91 -0.05 12.33
C TRP A 28 1.07 -0.11 11.05
N THR A 29 0.97 1.02 10.37
CA THR A 29 0.37 1.11 9.04
C THR A 29 1.47 0.98 7.99
N PHE A 30 1.30 0.04 7.06
CA PHE A 30 2.12 -0.05 5.86
C PHE A 30 1.73 1.12 4.95
N THR A 31 2.69 2.02 4.70
CA THR A 31 2.47 3.21 3.88
C THR A 31 3.40 3.20 2.67
N ILE A 32 2.84 3.49 1.49
CA ILE A 32 3.58 3.67 0.23
C ILE A 32 3.33 5.10 -0.24
N ILE A 33 4.39 5.88 -0.41
CA ILE A 33 4.35 7.20 -1.02
C ILE A 33 4.63 7.02 -2.51
N ARG A 34 3.77 7.57 -3.38
CA ARG A 34 3.82 7.28 -4.83
C ARG A 34 4.11 8.49 -5.69
N THR A 35 3.58 9.65 -5.31
CA THR A 35 3.67 10.89 -6.09
C THR A 35 4.43 11.96 -5.32
N GLU A 36 4.94 12.98 -6.02
CA GLU A 36 5.60 14.13 -5.41
C GLU A 36 4.68 14.86 -4.41
N LYS A 37 3.39 15.00 -4.77
CA LYS A 37 2.39 15.58 -3.89
C LYS A 37 2.17 14.74 -2.62
N GLY A 38 2.18 13.41 -2.76
CA GLY A 38 2.11 12.50 -1.62
C GLY A 38 3.31 12.64 -0.70
N GLU A 39 4.50 12.76 -1.27
CA GLU A 39 5.76 12.97 -0.53
C GLU A 39 5.73 14.30 0.24
N GLU A 40 5.36 15.41 -0.42
CA GLU A 40 5.28 16.72 0.23
C GLU A 40 4.30 16.71 1.41
N LEU A 41 3.12 16.10 1.23
CA LEU A 41 2.10 16.01 2.26
C LEU A 41 2.56 15.13 3.44
N PHE A 42 3.10 13.95 3.14
CA PHE A 42 3.55 13.00 4.16
C PHE A 42 4.72 13.56 4.98
N SER A 43 5.74 14.09 4.30
CA SER A 43 6.90 14.73 4.92
C SER A 43 6.49 15.93 5.80
N SER A 44 5.52 16.73 5.36
CA SER A 44 5.02 17.86 6.16
C SER A 44 4.29 17.39 7.42
N ALA A 45 3.47 16.33 7.33
CA ALA A 45 2.78 15.76 8.47
C ALA A 45 3.74 15.10 9.47
N GLU A 46 4.77 14.42 8.99
CA GLU A 46 5.86 13.87 9.80
C GLU A 46 6.62 14.97 10.54
N LYS A 47 7.08 16.02 9.83
CA LYS A 47 7.80 17.17 10.43
C LYS A 47 6.96 17.92 11.48
N ALA A 48 5.65 18.02 11.26
CA ALA A 48 4.72 18.62 12.22
C ALA A 48 4.40 17.72 13.43
N GLY A 49 4.93 16.49 13.48
CA GLY A 49 4.76 15.57 14.60
C GLY A 49 3.44 14.80 14.61
N TYR A 50 2.65 14.85 13.54
CA TYR A 50 1.40 14.11 13.44
C TYR A 50 1.62 12.61 13.21
N LEU A 51 2.78 12.24 12.66
CA LEU A 51 3.11 10.85 12.31
C LEU A 51 4.36 10.40 13.04
N ARG A 52 4.32 9.17 13.55
CA ARG A 52 5.53 8.41 13.87
C ARG A 52 5.80 7.48 12.71
N THR A 53 7.03 7.44 12.24
CA THR A 53 7.44 6.68 11.06
C THR A 53 8.55 5.71 11.41
N LYS A 54 8.64 4.63 10.62
CA LYS A 54 9.75 3.70 10.63
C LYS A 54 9.94 3.23 9.20
N THR A 55 11.16 3.31 8.68
CA THR A 55 11.48 2.82 7.36
C THR A 55 11.32 1.30 7.31
N LEU A 56 10.76 0.81 6.20
CA LEU A 56 10.64 -0.62 5.93
C LEU A 56 11.73 -1.03 4.94
N GLU A 57 12.49 -2.07 5.26
CA GLU A 57 13.49 -2.61 4.36
C GLU A 57 12.84 -3.38 3.19
N GLU A 58 13.44 -3.28 2.01
CA GLU A 58 12.97 -3.90 0.77
C GLU A 58 12.90 -5.45 0.85
N GLY A 59 13.61 -6.06 1.81
CA GLY A 59 13.60 -7.50 2.10
C GLY A 59 12.61 -7.95 3.18
N ALA A 60 11.92 -7.03 3.84
CA ALA A 60 11.04 -7.32 4.97
C ALA A 60 9.88 -8.23 4.58
N PHE A 61 9.41 -9.04 5.54
CA PHE A 61 8.27 -9.95 5.32
C PHE A 61 7.03 -9.21 4.80
N ALA A 62 6.72 -8.04 5.35
CA ALA A 62 5.57 -7.24 4.94
C ALA A 62 5.65 -6.83 3.46
N PHE A 63 6.84 -6.43 2.98
CA PHE A 63 7.04 -6.06 1.57
C PHE A 63 6.90 -7.27 0.64
N LYS A 64 7.48 -8.42 1.02
CA LYS A 64 7.31 -9.68 0.28
C LYS A 64 5.84 -10.11 0.23
N LEU A 65 5.11 -9.93 1.32
CA LEU A 65 3.68 -10.25 1.42
C LEU A 65 2.85 -9.34 0.50
N LEU A 66 3.10 -8.03 0.50
CA LEU A 66 2.48 -7.08 -0.43
C LEU A 66 2.66 -7.53 -1.88
N THR A 67 3.90 -7.76 -2.30
CA THR A 67 4.23 -8.17 -3.67
C THR A 67 3.54 -9.48 -4.06
N LYS A 68 3.50 -10.46 -3.14
CA LYS A 68 2.80 -11.74 -3.37
C LYS A 68 1.30 -11.54 -3.56
N LEU A 69 0.66 -10.71 -2.75
CA LEU A 69 -0.79 -10.49 -2.81
C LEU A 69 -1.20 -9.63 -4.01
N SER A 70 -0.43 -8.60 -4.36
CA SER A 70 -0.65 -7.81 -5.58
C SER A 70 -0.58 -8.69 -6.83
N ARG A 71 0.43 -9.57 -6.93
CA ARG A 71 0.52 -10.54 -8.04
C ARG A 71 -0.67 -11.49 -8.07
N ARG A 72 -1.12 -11.98 -6.92
CA ARG A 72 -2.29 -12.87 -6.84
C ARG A 72 -3.57 -12.16 -7.28
N LYS A 73 -3.76 -10.89 -6.90
CA LYS A 73 -4.94 -10.11 -7.29
C LYS A 73 -5.03 -9.96 -8.81
N ARG A 74 -3.93 -9.55 -9.46
CA ARG A 74 -3.84 -9.47 -10.93
C ARG A 74 -3.97 -10.82 -11.64
N GLY A 75 -3.50 -11.91 -11.02
CA GLY A 75 -3.59 -13.25 -11.59
C GLY A 75 -4.96 -13.93 -11.43
N THR A 76 -5.87 -13.34 -10.65
CA THR A 76 -7.20 -13.90 -10.37
C THR A 76 -8.33 -13.01 -10.84
N THR A 77 -8.04 -12.00 -11.65
CA THR A 77 -9.06 -11.14 -12.23
C THR A 77 -9.90 -11.87 -13.26
N ALA A 78 -11.21 -11.70 -13.15
CA ALA A 78 -12.16 -12.18 -14.15
C ALA A 78 -12.04 -11.31 -15.42
N PRO A 79 -12.26 -11.89 -16.61
CA PRO A 79 -12.36 -11.13 -17.85
C PRO A 79 -13.52 -10.12 -17.77
N LEU A 80 -13.35 -9.00 -18.50
CA LEU A 80 -14.37 -7.96 -18.68
C LEU A 80 -15.54 -8.45 -19.54
#